data_AF-A0A3M1YN75-F1
#
_entry.id   AF-A0A3M1YN75-F1
#
_cell.length_a   1.000
_cell.length_b   1.000
_cell.length_c   1.000
_cell.angle_alpha   90.00
_cell.angle_beta   90.00
_cell.angle_gamma   90.00
#
_symmetry.space_group_name_H-M   'P 1'
#
loop_
_entity.id
_entity.type
_entity.pdbx_description
1 polymer ?
#
loop_
_entity_poly.entity_id
_entity_poly.type
_entity_poly.pdbx_seq_one_letter_code
_entity_poly.pdbx_strand_id
1 'polypeptide(L)'
;QLLLAMKDHNFEDLQRFYEQTIGPLAEHDDRKQGDLIRTLNGFFEANGNLAKAAQDLDVHRNTLVYRLERISELTDMDLNDADNRLMLHLALKIQRVLATLPTT
;
A
#
# COMPACT_ATOMS: atom_id res chain seq x y z
N GLN A 1 15.64 -5.10 -5.91
CA GLN A 1 16.96 -4.87 -6.53
C GLN A 1 17.60 -3.54 -6.14
N LEU A 2 16.98 -2.35 -6.26
CA LEU A 2 17.55 -1.10 -5.67
C LEU A 2 17.22 -0.96 -4.17
N LEU A 3 15.95 -1.09 -3.80
CA LEU A 3 15.49 -1.01 -2.40
C LEU A 3 16.16 -2.02 -1.47
N LEU A 4 16.52 -3.19 -2.01
CA LEU A 4 17.22 -4.22 -1.24
C LEU A 4 18.66 -3.79 -0.88
N ALA A 5 19.36 -3.10 -1.79
CA ALA A 5 20.71 -2.59 -1.54
C ALA A 5 20.71 -1.39 -0.58
N MET A 6 19.65 -0.59 -0.58
CA MET A 6 19.48 0.53 0.36
C MET A 6 19.14 0.06 1.79
N LYS A 7 18.52 -1.11 1.93
CA LYS A 7 18.06 -1.66 3.21
C LYS A 7 19.19 -1.79 4.23
N ASP A 8 20.33 -2.33 3.83
CA ASP A 8 21.43 -2.65 4.75
C ASP A 8 22.01 -1.41 5.45
N HIS A 9 21.76 -0.21 4.90
CA HIS A 9 22.28 1.06 5.42
C HIS A 9 21.17 1.98 5.95
N ASN A 10 19.91 1.76 5.54
CA ASN A 10 18.78 2.66 5.80
C ASN A 10 17.54 1.91 6.35
N PHE A 11 17.72 0.76 7.00
CA PHE A 11 16.59 -0.07 7.47
C PHE A 11 15.58 0.71 8.31
N GLU A 12 16.06 1.49 9.30
CA GLU A 12 15.21 2.29 10.17
C GLU A 12 14.41 3.36 9.41
N ASP A 13 15.03 4.01 8.42
CA ASP A 13 14.34 5.02 7.60
C ASP A 13 13.28 4.38 6.70
N LEU A 14 13.57 3.21 6.13
CA LEU A 14 12.59 2.44 5.35
C LEU A 14 11.42 1.97 6.22
N GLN A 15 11.71 1.49 7.43
CA GLN A 15 10.70 1.09 8.38
C GLN A 15 9.82 2.28 8.79
N ARG A 16 10.43 3.41 9.16
CA ARG A 16 9.71 4.64 9.52
C ARG A 16 8.83 5.13 8.36
N PHE A 17 9.37 5.12 7.14
CA PHE A 17 8.60 5.49 5.96
C PHE A 17 7.39 4.58 5.77
N TYR A 18 7.56 3.26 5.88
CA TYR A 18 6.46 2.29 5.83
C TYR A 18 5.40 2.57 6.91
N GLU A 19 5.82 2.72 8.16
CA GLU A 19 4.94 2.96 9.32
C GLU A 19 4.13 4.26 9.15
N GLN A 20 4.74 5.32 8.64
CA GLN A 20 4.08 6.61 8.43
C GLN A 20 3.14 6.64 7.21
N THR A 21 3.37 5.79 6.21
CA THR A 21 2.60 5.80 4.96
C THR A 21 1.47 4.79 4.95
N ILE A 22 1.80 3.49 5.00
CA ILE A 22 0.81 2.40 4.89
C ILE A 22 0.66 1.62 6.19
N GLY A 23 1.38 1.98 7.26
CA GLY A 23 1.18 1.46 8.61
C GLY A 23 -0.27 1.54 9.08
N PRO A 24 -0.98 2.68 8.92
CA PRO A 24 -2.40 2.78 9.29
C PRO A 24 -3.32 1.80 8.55
N LEU A 25 -2.97 1.44 7.31
CA LEU A 25 -3.71 0.46 6.51
C LEU A 25 -3.45 -0.96 7.03
N ALA A 26 -2.20 -1.30 7.33
CA ALA A 26 -1.84 -2.59 7.91
C ALA A 26 -2.55 -2.80 9.27
N GLU A 27 -2.54 -1.81 10.15
CA GLU A 27 -3.27 -1.89 11.42
C GLU A 27 -4.79 -2.01 11.24
N HIS A 28 -5.34 -1.37 10.21
CA HIS A 28 -6.76 -1.49 9.89
C HIS A 28 -7.11 -2.91 9.46
N ASP A 29 -6.31 -3.47 8.55
CA ASP A 29 -6.51 -4.82 8.03
C ASP A 29 -6.39 -5.86 9.16
N ASP A 30 -5.39 -5.74 10.04
CA ASP A 30 -5.21 -6.62 11.20
C ASP A 30 -6.39 -6.59 12.18
N ARG A 31 -6.93 -5.39 12.48
CA ARG A 31 -8.02 -5.24 13.45
C ARG A 31 -9.39 -5.66 12.91
N LYS A 32 -9.63 -5.51 11.61
CA LYS A 32 -10.97 -5.66 11.01
C LYS A 32 -11.06 -6.78 9.98
N GLN A 33 -10.01 -7.59 9.80
CA GLN A 33 -9.89 -8.53 8.67
C GLN A 33 -10.14 -7.80 7.34
N GLY A 34 -9.51 -6.64 7.19
CA GLY A 34 -9.63 -5.79 6.01
C GLY A 34 -8.76 -6.26 4.84
N ASP A 35 -8.97 -5.65 3.68
CA ASP A 35 -8.24 -5.92 2.42
C ASP A 35 -7.63 -4.63 1.83
N LEU A 36 -7.36 -3.60 2.63
CA LEU A 36 -6.92 -2.29 2.12
C LEU A 36 -5.55 -2.37 1.46
N ILE A 37 -4.58 -3.08 2.05
CA ILE A 37 -3.26 -3.28 1.43
C ILE A 37 -3.38 -4.05 0.11
N ARG A 38 -4.21 -5.10 0.08
CA ARG A 38 -4.49 -5.87 -1.15
C ARG A 38 -5.14 -4.99 -2.21
N THR A 39 -6.09 -4.15 -1.80
CA THR A 39 -6.82 -3.24 -2.68
C THR A 39 -5.90 -2.20 -3.30
N LEU A 40 -5.03 -1.58 -2.50
CA LEU A 40 -4.08 -0.58 -2.96
C LEU A 40 -3.07 -1.18 -3.95
N ASN A 41 -2.57 -2.40 -3.68
CA ASN A 41 -1.75 -3.14 -4.64
C ASN A 41 -2.50 -3.36 -5.96
N GLY A 42 -3.73 -3.89 -5.92
CA GLY A 42 -4.52 -4.14 -7.12
C GLY A 42 -4.82 -2.88 -7.94
N PHE A 43 -5.05 -1.75 -7.26
CA PHE A 43 -5.20 -0.44 -7.91
C PHE A 43 -3.94 -0.03 -8.68
N PHE A 44 -2.75 -0.19 -8.08
CA PHE A 44 -1.50 0.15 -8.76
C PHE A 44 -1.14 -0.82 -9.89
N GLU A 45 -1.37 -2.13 -9.73
CA GLU A 45 -1.14 -3.13 -10.79
C GLU A 45 -2.06 -2.88 -12.01
N ALA A 46 -3.27 -2.38 -11.76
CA ALA A 46 -4.19 -1.93 -12.81
C ALA A 46 -3.90 -0.52 -13.36
N ASN A 47 -2.77 0.11 -12.98
CA ASN A 47 -2.39 1.48 -13.34
C ASN A 47 -3.48 2.53 -13.02
N GLY A 48 -4.24 2.32 -11.94
CA GLY A 48 -5.34 3.19 -11.52
C GLY A 48 -6.66 2.97 -12.26
N ASN A 49 -6.74 2.00 -13.18
CA ASN A 49 -7.99 1.67 -13.85
C ASN A 49 -8.93 0.92 -12.89
N LEU A 50 -9.96 1.63 -12.40
CA LEU A 50 -10.93 1.09 -11.44
C LEU A 50 -11.70 -0.14 -11.95
N ALA A 51 -12.04 -0.19 -13.24
CA ALA A 51 -12.78 -1.32 -13.79
C ALA A 51 -11.91 -2.58 -13.82
N LYS A 52 -10.65 -2.42 -14.25
CA LYS A 52 -9.67 -3.51 -14.28
C LYS A 52 -9.28 -3.96 -12.88
N ALA A 53 -9.03 -3.02 -11.96
CA ALA A 53 -8.73 -3.33 -10.57
C ALA A 53 -9.88 -4.09 -9.88
N ALA A 54 -11.13 -3.67 -10.08
CA ALA A 54 -12.31 -4.34 -9.51
C ALA A 54 -12.43 -5.78 -10.02
N GLN A 55 -12.21 -5.98 -11.33
CA GLN A 55 -12.18 -7.31 -11.95
C GLN A 55 -11.05 -8.18 -11.37
N ASP A 56 -9.83 -7.65 -11.28
CA ASP A 56 -8.65 -8.41 -10.83
C ASP A 56 -8.68 -8.74 -9.34
N LEU A 57 -9.34 -7.89 -8.55
CA LEU A 57 -9.53 -8.10 -7.11
C LEU A 57 -10.74 -8.98 -6.79
N ASP A 58 -11.60 -9.27 -7.78
CA ASP A 58 -12.89 -9.95 -7.63
C ASP A 58 -13.81 -9.24 -6.63
N VAL A 59 -13.98 -7.92 -6.81
CA VAL A 59 -14.85 -7.09 -5.97
C VAL A 59 -15.75 -6.21 -6.83
N HIS A 60 -16.92 -5.84 -6.30
CA HIS A 60 -17.74 -4.83 -6.93
C HIS A 60 -17.03 -3.48 -6.99
N ARG A 61 -17.23 -2.73 -8.08
CA ARG A 61 -16.63 -1.39 -8.26
C ARG A 61 -16.92 -0.45 -7.09
N ASN A 62 -18.13 -0.47 -6.54
CA ASN A 62 -18.49 0.38 -5.40
C ASN A 62 -17.68 0.01 -4.14
N THR A 63 -17.46 -1.28 -3.89
CA THR A 63 -16.61 -1.75 -2.81
C THR A 63 -15.16 -1.31 -3.01
N LEU A 64 -14.65 -1.37 -4.24
CA LEU A 64 -13.32 -0.85 -4.55
C LEU A 64 -13.23 0.65 -4.26
N VAL A 65 -14.17 1.45 -4.75
CA VAL A 65 -14.19 2.91 -4.52
C VAL A 65 -14.22 3.23 -3.03
N TYR A 66 -15.12 2.60 -2.27
CA TYR A 66 -15.18 2.76 -0.82
C TYR A 66 -13.85 2.43 -0.13
N ARG A 67 -13.19 1.33 -0.54
CA ARG A 67 -11.89 0.95 0.03
C ARG A 67 -10.80 1.96 -0.33
N LEU A 68 -10.81 2.52 -1.54
CA LEU A 68 -9.86 3.56 -1.96
C LEU A 68 -10.09 4.89 -1.21
N GLU A 69 -11.35 5.30 -1.01
CA GLU A 69 -11.70 6.44 -0.16
C GLU A 69 -11.19 6.22 1.27
N ARG A 70 -11.43 5.02 1.81
CA ARG A 70 -10.96 4.66 3.15
C ARG A 70 -9.43 4.65 3.26
N ILE A 71 -8.73 4.26 2.20
CA ILE A 71 -7.27 4.35 2.13
C ILE A 71 -6.86 5.82 2.23
N SER A 72 -7.42 6.70 1.40
CA SER A 72 -7.10 8.13 1.43
C SER A 72 -7.33 8.76 2.81
N GLU A 73 -8.43 8.41 3.48
CA GLU A 73 -8.74 8.87 4.85
C GLU A 73 -7.72 8.41 5.89
N LEU A 74 -7.27 7.15 5.81
CA LEU A 74 -6.38 6.56 6.81
C LEU A 74 -4.94 7.02 6.64
N THR A 75 -4.53 7.33 5.42
CA THR A 75 -3.16 7.77 5.12
C THR A 75 -3.03 9.28 5.01
N ASP A 76 -4.15 10.02 5.00
CA ASP A 76 -4.21 11.45 4.68
C ASP A 76 -3.55 11.78 3.31
N MET A 77 -3.75 10.88 2.33
CA MET A 77 -3.15 10.99 1.00
C MET A 77 -4.20 10.88 -0.10
N ASP A 78 -4.25 11.87 -0.99
CA ASP A 78 -5.15 11.85 -2.14
C ASP A 78 -4.59 10.95 -3.25
N LEU A 79 -5.35 9.90 -3.60
CA LEU A 79 -5.03 8.98 -4.69
C LEU A 79 -5.16 9.61 -6.10
N ASN A 80 -5.66 10.83 -6.23
CA ASN A 80 -5.61 11.60 -7.49
C ASN A 80 -4.31 12.40 -7.64
N ASP A 81 -3.58 12.61 -6.54
CA ASP A 81 -2.29 13.30 -6.55
C ASP A 81 -1.15 12.33 -6.93
N ALA A 82 -0.26 12.78 -7.82
CA ALA A 82 0.78 11.93 -8.36
C ALA A 82 1.88 11.61 -7.34
N ASP A 83 2.22 12.57 -6.47
CA ASP A 83 3.27 12.42 -5.47
C ASP A 83 2.79 11.50 -4.34
N ASN A 84 1.54 11.66 -3.90
CA ASN A 84 0.88 10.76 -2.97
C ASN A 84 0.83 9.32 -3.49
N ARG A 85 0.45 9.13 -4.76
CA ARG A 85 0.49 7.80 -5.40
C ARG A 85 1.88 7.21 -5.42
N LEU A 86 2.91 8.01 -5.71
CA LEU A 86 4.30 7.55 -5.69
C LEU A 86 4.71 7.10 -4.29
N MET A 87 4.41 7.89 -3.26
CA MET A 87 4.72 7.56 -1.86
C MET A 87 4.06 6.24 -1.43
N LEU A 88 2.77 6.08 -1.70
CA LEU A 88 2.01 4.88 -1.39
C LEU A 88 2.54 3.65 -2.13
N HIS A 89 2.85 3.78 -3.42
CA HIS A 89 3.39 2.67 -4.20
C HIS A 89 4.81 2.29 -3.73
N LEU A 90 5.65 3.26 -3.37
CA LEU A 90 6.97 3.02 -2.81
C LEU A 90 6.87 2.29 -1.47
N ALA A 91 5.94 2.69 -0.60
CA ALA A 91 5.70 2.06 0.69
C ALA A 91 5.33 0.57 0.55
N LEU A 92 4.49 0.22 -0.43
CA LEU A 92 4.17 -1.18 -0.75
C LEU A 92 5.39 -1.99 -1.21
N LYS A 93 6.29 -1.38 -2.00
CA LYS A 93 7.55 -2.01 -2.40
C LYS A 93 8.46 -2.23 -1.19
N ILE A 94 8.52 -1.25 -0.28
CA ILE A 94 9.31 -1.32 0.96
C ILE A 94 8.78 -2.43 1.87
N GLN A 95 7.47 -2.53 2.06
CA GLN A 95 6.84 -3.62 2.82
C GLN A 95 7.34 -4.99 2.38
N ARG A 96 7.36 -5.25 1.06
CA ARG A 96 7.87 -6.51 0.49
C ARG A 96 9.35 -6.73 0.80
N VAL A 97 10.16 -5.68 0.81
CA VAL A 97 11.59 -5.75 1.13
C VAL A 97 11.83 -5.95 2.63
N LEU A 98 10.98 -5.41 3.50
CA LEU A 98 11.04 -5.64 4.93
C LEU A 98 10.61 -7.07 5.28
N ALA A 99 9.56 -7.59 4.63
CA ALA A 99 9.01 -8.92 4.87
C ALA A 99 9.90 -10.11 4.43
N THR A 100 10.93 -9.89 3.60
CA THR A 100 11.83 -10.96 3.12
C THR A 100 12.93 -11.36 4.11
N LEU A 101 12.87 -10.94 5.38
CA LEU A 101 13.80 -11.40 6.41
C LEU A 101 13.18 -12.45 7.34
N PRO A 102 13.98 -13.42 7.81
CA PRO A 102 13.66 -14.10 9.06
C PRO A 102 13.73 -13.07 10.19
N THR A 103 12.61 -12.88 10.88
CA THR A 103 12.59 -12.24 12.20
C THR A 103 13.56 -13.05 13.08
N THR A 104 14.74 -12.50 13.37
CA THR A 104 15.69 -13.10 14.32
C THR A 104 15.27 -12.75 15.73
#